data_AF-A0A9X7J124-F1
#
_entry.id   AF-A0A9X7J124-F1
#
_cell.length_a   1.000
_cell.length_b   1.000
_cell.length_c   1.000
_cell.angle_alpha   90.00
_cell.angle_beta   90.00
_cell.angle_gamma   90.00
#
_symmetry.space_group_name_H-M   'P 1'
#
loop_
_entity.id
_entity.type
_entity.pdbx_description
1 polymer ?
#
loop_
_entity_poly.entity_id
_entity_poly.type
_entity_poly.pdbx_seq_one_letter_code
_entity_poly.pdbx_strand_id
1 'polypeptide(L)'
;MAILSLLLSAGDQPLIIDQPEDDLDNRYVYEVVVQLLRQRKFFRQIIVATHNANIPVNGDAELIVAFGVENRLGTVISAGSIDQSEIKEHVSTIMEGSAEAFRLRRERYGY
;
A
#
# COMPACT_ATOMS: atom_id res chain seq x y z
N MET A 1 8.88 -10.90 -12.11
CA MET A 1 8.05 -10.19 -13.11
C MET A 1 6.78 -10.95 -13.54
N ALA A 2 6.79 -12.26 -13.88
CA ALA A 2 5.57 -12.95 -14.34
C ALA A 2 4.68 -13.57 -13.22
N ILE A 3 5.24 -13.84 -12.04
CA ILE A 3 4.57 -14.68 -11.04
C ILE A 3 3.49 -13.95 -10.22
N LEU A 4 3.68 -12.67 -9.88
CA LEU A 4 2.72 -11.90 -9.10
C LEU A 4 1.38 -11.75 -9.84
N SER A 5 1.43 -11.36 -11.11
CA SER A 5 0.25 -11.20 -11.95
C SER A 5 -0.49 -12.52 -12.16
N LEU A 6 0.23 -13.64 -12.24
CA LEU A 6 -0.36 -14.98 -12.30
C LEU A 6 -1.05 -15.35 -10.97
N LEU A 7 -0.38 -15.13 -9.83
CA LEU A 7 -0.93 -15.42 -8.49
C LEU A 7 -2.18 -14.61 -8.17
N LEU A 8 -2.16 -13.31 -8.50
CA LEU A 8 -3.33 -12.45 -8.38
C LEU A 8 -4.46 -12.90 -9.30
N SER A 9 -4.13 -13.47 -10.46
CA SER A 9 -5.11 -13.89 -11.46
C SER A 9 -5.73 -15.27 -11.22
N ALA A 10 -5.17 -16.07 -10.32
CA ALA A 10 -5.56 -17.47 -10.12
C ALA A 10 -6.11 -17.74 -8.70
N GLY A 11 -7.21 -18.50 -8.63
CA GLY A 11 -7.82 -18.95 -7.38
C GLY A 11 -8.65 -17.89 -6.63
N ASP A 12 -9.37 -18.36 -5.63
CA ASP A 12 -10.29 -17.60 -4.76
C ASP A 12 -9.91 -17.67 -3.27
N GLN A 13 -8.88 -18.45 -2.93
CA GLN A 13 -8.40 -18.65 -1.56
C GLN A 13 -7.77 -17.36 -1.01
N PRO A 14 -7.66 -17.17 0.32
CA PRO A 14 -6.92 -16.03 0.87
C PRO A 14 -5.49 -15.93 0.32
N LEU A 15 -5.03 -14.71 0.06
CA LEU A 15 -3.68 -14.43 -0.44
C LEU A 15 -2.95 -13.50 0.53
N ILE A 16 -1.75 -13.89 0.93
CA ILE A 16 -0.85 -13.03 1.72
C ILE A 16 0.36 -12.74 0.86
N ILE A 17 0.66 -11.46 0.66
CA ILE A 17 1.78 -11.01 -0.17
C ILE A 17 2.63 -10.06 0.65
N ASP A 18 3.93 -10.36 0.71
CA ASP A 18 4.92 -9.49 1.32
C ASP A 18 5.71 -8.80 0.20
N GLN A 19 5.80 -7.47 0.29
CA GLN A 19 6.49 -6.59 -0.65
C GLN A 19 6.23 -6.93 -2.14
N PRO A 20 4.97 -6.93 -2.62
CA PRO A 20 4.68 -7.17 -4.04
C PRO A 20 5.39 -6.19 -4.99
N GLU A 21 5.77 -5.01 -4.51
CA GLU A 21 6.48 -3.95 -5.24
C GLU A 21 7.98 -4.19 -5.43
N ASP A 22 8.59 -5.14 -4.70
CA ASP A 22 10.03 -5.35 -4.79
C ASP A 22 10.43 -5.77 -6.22
N ASP A 23 11.54 -5.20 -6.69
CA ASP A 23 12.05 -5.32 -8.07
C ASP A 23 11.12 -4.79 -9.17
N LEU A 24 9.96 -4.20 -8.85
CA LEU A 24 9.04 -3.56 -9.80
C LEU A 24 9.30 -2.06 -9.90
N ASP A 25 9.19 -1.52 -11.10
CA ASP A 25 9.15 -0.07 -11.25
C ASP A 25 7.79 0.48 -10.77
N ASN A 26 7.80 1.70 -10.22
CA ASN A 26 6.60 2.33 -9.67
C ASN A 26 5.45 2.45 -10.69
N ARG A 27 5.76 2.59 -11.98
CA ARG A 27 4.73 2.68 -13.02
C ARG A 27 4.05 1.32 -13.17
N TYR A 28 4.79 0.22 -13.18
CA TYR A 28 4.21 -1.12 -13.21
C TYR A 28 3.36 -1.44 -11.97
N VAL A 29 3.80 -1.04 -10.78
CA VAL A 29 3.01 -1.19 -9.54
C VAL A 29 1.66 -0.48 -9.71
N TYR A 30 1.66 0.76 -10.20
CA TYR A 30 0.45 1.56 -10.36
C TYR A 30 -0.45 1.07 -11.51
N GLU A 31 0.11 0.79 -12.68
CA GLU A 31 -0.67 0.46 -13.88
C GLU A 31 -1.20 -0.98 -13.88
N VAL A 32 -0.50 -1.91 -13.23
CA VAL A 32 -0.83 -3.34 -13.28
C VAL A 32 -1.22 -3.90 -11.91
N VAL A 33 -0.33 -3.80 -10.91
CA VAL A 33 -0.54 -4.46 -9.62
C VAL A 33 -1.77 -3.89 -8.91
N VAL A 34 -1.86 -2.57 -8.81
CA VAL A 34 -3.01 -1.87 -8.22
C VAL A 34 -4.32 -2.23 -8.91
N GLN A 35 -4.34 -2.31 -10.25
CA GLN A 35 -5.54 -2.67 -10.99
C GLN A 35 -5.99 -4.11 -10.71
N LEU A 36 -5.03 -5.05 -10.64
CA LEU A 36 -5.31 -6.44 -10.31
C LEU A 36 -5.83 -6.57 -8.87
N LEU A 37 -5.23 -5.88 -7.90
CA LEU A 37 -5.69 -5.89 -6.50
C LEU A 37 -7.14 -5.42 -6.39
N ARG A 38 -7.47 -4.27 -7.00
CA ARG A 38 -8.84 -3.72 -7.01
C ARG A 38 -9.87 -4.67 -7.60
N GLN A 39 -9.51 -5.40 -8.65
CA GLN A 39 -10.43 -6.36 -9.27
C GLN A 39 -10.58 -7.61 -8.42
N ARG A 40 -9.47 -8.09 -7.83
CA ARG A 40 -9.41 -9.40 -7.18
C ARG A 40 -9.88 -9.40 -5.74
N LYS A 41 -9.80 -8.27 -5.02
CA LYS A 41 -10.31 -8.13 -3.65
C LYS A 41 -11.80 -8.47 -3.50
N PHE A 42 -12.58 -8.37 -4.58
CA PHE A 42 -14.00 -8.75 -4.59
C PHE A 42 -14.26 -10.27 -4.65
N PHE A 43 -13.26 -11.05 -5.08
CA PHE A 43 -13.40 -12.49 -5.30
C PHE A 43 -12.56 -13.33 -4.32
N ARG A 44 -11.61 -12.70 -3.60
CA ARG A 44 -10.78 -13.34 -2.59
C ARG A 44 -10.27 -12.32 -1.57
N GLN A 45 -9.99 -12.77 -0.36
CA GLN A 45 -9.29 -11.95 0.63
C GLN A 45 -7.82 -11.80 0.22
N ILE A 46 -7.31 -10.56 0.24
CA ILE A 46 -5.92 -10.25 -0.05
C ILE A 46 -5.36 -9.43 1.12
N ILE A 47 -4.24 -9.87 1.67
CA ILE A 47 -3.50 -9.20 2.74
C ILE A 47 -2.13 -8.86 2.17
N VAL A 48 -1.77 -7.57 2.20
CA VAL A 48 -0.52 -7.09 1.64
C VAL A 48 0.29 -6.37 2.72
N ALA A 49 1.55 -6.78 2.90
CA ALA A 49 2.55 -5.98 3.58
C ALA A 49 3.35 -5.20 2.53
N THR A 50 3.38 -3.87 2.66
CA THR A 50 3.95 -2.99 1.64
C THR A 50 4.42 -1.68 2.25
N HIS A 51 5.41 -1.06 1.62
CA HIS A 51 5.86 0.30 1.90
C HIS A 51 5.50 1.29 0.77
N ASN A 52 4.84 0.82 -0.29
CA ASN A 52 4.45 1.64 -1.43
C ASN A 52 3.01 2.17 -1.26
N ALA A 53 2.86 3.48 -1.05
CA ALA A 53 1.57 4.13 -0.84
C ALA A 53 0.54 3.88 -1.94
N ASN A 54 0.97 3.60 -3.18
CA ASN A 54 0.04 3.30 -4.27
C ASN A 54 -0.79 2.04 -3.99
N ILE A 55 -0.26 1.07 -3.26
CA ILE A 55 -0.96 -0.20 -3.01
C ILE A 55 -2.17 0.02 -2.08
N PRO A 56 -2.03 0.53 -0.85
CA PRO A 56 -3.19 0.70 0.03
C PRO A 56 -4.10 1.86 -0.42
N VAL A 57 -3.53 2.94 -0.98
CA VAL A 57 -4.30 4.14 -1.36
C VAL A 57 -5.00 3.94 -2.70
N ASN A 58 -4.25 3.65 -3.77
CA ASN A 58 -4.83 3.53 -5.11
C ASN A 58 -5.43 2.15 -5.37
N GLY A 59 -4.99 1.13 -4.62
CA GLY A 59 -5.62 -0.19 -4.56
C GLY A 59 -6.94 -0.22 -3.79
N ASP A 60 -7.32 0.89 -3.15
CA ASP A 60 -8.60 1.05 -2.45
C ASP A 60 -8.75 0.02 -1.32
N ALA A 61 -7.77 -0.06 -0.41
CA ALA A 61 -7.80 -1.04 0.66
C ALA A 61 -8.93 -0.76 1.65
N GLU A 62 -9.74 -1.78 1.97
CA GLU A 62 -10.82 -1.68 2.96
C GLU A 62 -10.32 -1.50 4.39
N LEU A 63 -9.15 -2.07 4.69
CA LEU A 63 -8.49 -1.98 5.98
C LEU A 63 -7.00 -1.75 5.78
N ILE A 64 -6.50 -0.66 6.34
CA ILE A 64 -5.08 -0.35 6.45
C ILE A 64 -4.70 -0.49 7.91
N VAL A 65 -3.63 -1.23 8.18
CA VAL A 65 -3.03 -1.36 9.51
C VAL A 65 -1.66 -0.70 9.47
N ALA A 66 -1.53 0.44 10.14
CA ALA A 66 -0.28 1.17 10.24
C ALA A 66 0.60 0.54 11.34
N PHE A 67 1.79 0.09 10.96
CA PHE A 67 2.77 -0.48 11.88
C PHE A 67 3.85 0.54 12.24
N GLY A 68 4.21 0.56 13.53
CA GLY A 68 5.31 1.33 14.10
C GLY A 68 6.28 0.45 14.87
N VAL A 69 7.30 1.08 15.44
CA VAL A 69 8.25 0.43 16.33
C VAL A 69 8.22 1.11 17.69
N GLU A 70 7.89 0.35 18.73
CA GLU A 70 7.95 0.79 20.13
C GLU A 70 8.80 -0.22 20.92
N ASN A 71 9.76 0.25 21.70
CA ASN A 71 10.67 -0.63 22.47
C ASN A 71 11.35 -1.74 21.64
N ARG A 72 11.69 -1.45 20.37
CA ARG A 72 12.24 -2.41 19.39
C ARG A 72 11.29 -3.55 18.98
N LEU A 73 10.00 -3.43 19.29
CA LEU A 73 8.95 -4.34 18.88
C LEU A 73 8.03 -3.65 17.88
N GLY A 74 7.57 -4.41 16.87
CA GLY A 74 6.53 -3.94 15.97
C GLY A 74 5.22 -3.78 16.72
N THR A 75 4.59 -2.62 16.62
CA THR A 75 3.29 -2.33 17.24
C THR A 75 2.32 -1.80 16.21
N VAL A 76 1.03 -2.10 16.39
CA VAL A 76 -0.04 -1.49 15.59
C VAL A 76 -0.27 -0.09 16.13
N ILE A 77 -0.01 0.93 15.31
CA ILE A 77 -0.27 2.32 15.66
C ILE A 77 -1.75 2.64 15.50
N SER A 78 -2.31 2.27 14.34
CA SER A 78 -3.69 2.57 13.99
C SER A 78 -4.21 1.57 12.94
N ALA A 79 -5.52 1.39 12.89
CA ALA A 79 -6.17 0.49 11.93
C ALA A 79 -7.52 1.05 11.50
N GLY A 80 -7.75 1.16 10.19
CA GLY A 80 -8.99 1.70 9.65
C GLY A 80 -8.98 1.83 8.13
N SER A 81 -10.04 2.44 7.60
CA SER A 81 -10.13 2.79 6.17
C SER A 81 -9.28 4.03 5.86
N ILE A 82 -8.79 4.13 4.62
CA ILE A 82 -8.12 5.33 4.10
C ILE A 82 -8.98 6.60 4.19
N ASP A 83 -10.30 6.49 4.36
CA ASP A 83 -11.18 7.66 4.53
C ASP A 83 -10.97 8.40 5.85
N GLN A 84 -10.46 7.72 6.87
CA GLN A 84 -10.23 8.28 8.20
C GLN A 84 -8.98 9.17 8.18
N SER A 85 -9.11 10.40 8.70
CA SER A 85 -8.00 11.37 8.71
C SER A 85 -6.74 10.85 9.39
N GLU A 86 -6.90 10.10 10.48
CA GLU A 86 -5.81 9.45 11.22
C GLU A 86 -5.03 8.46 10.32
N ILE A 87 -5.74 7.62 9.56
CA ILE A 87 -5.12 6.66 8.64
C ILE A 87 -4.40 7.39 7.49
N LYS A 88 -5.01 8.45 6.93
CA LYS A 88 -4.35 9.27 5.90
C LYS A 88 -3.04 9.86 6.40
N GLU A 89 -3.03 10.38 7.62
CA GLU A 89 -1.85 10.97 8.24
C GLU A 89 -0.75 9.92 8.47
N HIS A 90 -1.11 8.75 8.98
CA HIS A 90 -0.16 7.65 9.16
C HIS A 90 0.41 7.13 7.84
N VAL A 91 -0.43 6.89 6.83
CA VAL A 91 0.02 6.43 5.51
C VAL A 91 0.97 7.45 4.87
N SER A 92 0.61 8.74 4.89
CA SER A 92 1.47 9.80 4.35
C SER A 92 2.81 9.87 5.11
N THR A 93 2.77 9.87 6.44
CA THR A 93 3.97 9.97 7.27
C THR A 93 4.91 8.77 7.12
N ILE A 94 4.37 7.56 7.09
CA ILE A 94 5.15 6.31 7.04
C ILE A 94 5.69 6.08 5.62
N MET A 95 4.89 6.27 4.58
CA MET A 95 5.23 5.86 3.21
C MET A 95 5.81 6.98 2.34
N GLU A 96 5.44 8.25 2.58
CA GLU A 96 5.91 9.38 1.76
C GLU A 96 6.96 10.25 2.47
N GLY A 97 7.08 10.09 3.79
CA GLY A 97 7.86 10.94 4.68
C GLY A 97 7.00 12.01 5.34
N SER A 98 7.62 12.91 6.12
CA SER A 98 6.88 13.98 6.80
C SER A 98 6.12 14.88 5.80
N ALA A 99 5.04 15.53 6.26
CA ALA A 99 4.32 16.53 5.47
C ALA A 99 5.23 17.63 4.90
N GLU A 100 6.35 17.90 5.58
CA GLU A 100 7.40 18.79 5.12
C GLU A 100 8.14 18.25 3.89
N ALA A 101 8.48 16.95 3.86
CA ALA A 101 9.08 16.31 2.69
C ALA A 101 8.15 16.36 1.47
N PHE A 102 6.84 16.21 1.69
CA PHE A 102 5.83 16.38 0.65
C PHE A 102 5.77 17.82 0.13
N ARG A 103 5.75 18.81 1.03
CA ARG A 103 5.77 20.24 0.67
C ARG A 103 7.03 20.59 -0.14
N LEU A 104 8.21 20.16 0.30
CA LEU A 104 9.48 20.44 -0.37
C LEU A 104 9.55 19.80 -1.77
N ARG A 105 8.88 18.65 -1.98
CA ARG A 105 8.75 18.04 -3.30
C ARG A 105 7.81 18.84 -4.20
N ARG A 106 6.64 19.29 -3.70
CA ARG A 106 5.74 20.16 -4.48
C ARG A 106 6.41 21.45 -4.93
N GLU A 107 7.09 22.13 -4.01
CA GLU A 107 7.84 23.36 -4.30
C GLU A 107 8.96 23.12 -5.34
N ARG A 108 9.67 21.99 -5.28
CA ARG A 108 10.73 21.66 -6.25
C ARG A 108 10.22 21.20 -7.62
N TYR A 109 9.07 20.52 -7.66
CA TYR A 109 8.50 20.01 -8.91
C TYR A 109 7.50 20.97 -9.57
N GLY A 110 7.16 22.09 -8.91
CA GLY A 110 6.29 23.12 -9.47
C GLY A 110 4.81 22.73 -9.52
N TYR A 111 4.35 21.90 -8.58
CA TYR A 111 2.92 21.59 -8.37
C TYR A 111 2.30 22.53 -7.34
#